data_AF-A0A9D1LND3-F1
#
_entry.id   AF-A0A9D1LND3-F1
#
_cell.length_a   1.000
_cell.length_b   1.000
_cell.length_c   1.000
_cell.angle_alpha   90.00
_cell.angle_beta   90.00
_cell.angle_gamma   90.00
#
_symmetry.space_group_name_H-M   'P 1'
#
loop_
_entity.id
_entity.type
_entity.pdbx_description
1 polymer ?
#
loop_
_entity_poly.entity_id
_entity_poly.type
_entity_poly.pdbx_seq_one_letter_code
_entity_poly.pdbx_strand_id
1 'polypeptide(L)'
;MKQAINAYEQLKDAFDYTLRSWLRLDLTRKGRDESREIIGAACFLFDNLYAKEDAGKDLTKAVAEDLGKRFDPKRLMEMATDMRVFMSGDDFSRGKSPLRDYVKFVEQTEESCRYIHLDNAGKLVYVYSDMLTNLVVEEHGEVHPMRIAELIFLTSTEEFGRLFRETLHEAFPALASSPYFLGVEEAMERIRKENVD
;
A
#
# COMPACT_ATOMS: atom_id res chain seq x y z
N MET A 1 -9.37 -5.04 19.29
CA MET A 1 -8.15 -5.39 18.53
C MET A 1 -7.46 -4.08 18.17
N LYS A 2 -6.13 -3.98 18.27
CA LYS A 2 -5.41 -2.74 17.94
C LYS A 2 -5.59 -2.39 16.45
N GLN A 3 -5.69 -1.10 16.12
CA GLN A 3 -5.91 -0.59 14.77
C GLN A 3 -4.82 -1.08 13.80
N ALA A 4 -3.56 -1.12 14.22
CA ALA A 4 -2.47 -1.60 13.36
C ALA A 4 -2.57 -3.09 12.99
N ILE A 5 -3.16 -3.91 13.87
CA ILE A 5 -3.40 -5.34 13.59
C ILE A 5 -4.60 -5.47 12.63
N ASN A 6 -5.65 -4.68 12.85
CA ASN A 6 -6.78 -4.65 11.94
C ASN A 6 -6.35 -4.18 10.53
N ALA A 7 -5.50 -3.15 10.46
CA ALA A 7 -4.90 -2.68 9.21
C ALA A 7 -4.10 -3.78 8.52
N TYR A 8 -3.32 -4.57 9.28
CA TYR A 8 -2.55 -5.67 8.72
C TYR A 8 -3.45 -6.71 8.03
N GLU A 9 -4.49 -7.18 8.71
CA GLU A 9 -5.43 -8.15 8.13
C GLU A 9 -6.19 -7.56 6.93
N GLN A 10 -6.69 -6.32 7.04
CA GLN A 10 -7.42 -5.66 5.96
C GLN A 10 -6.57 -5.45 4.70
N LEU A 11 -5.36 -4.91 4.85
CA LEU A 11 -4.44 -4.68 3.73
C LEU A 11 -3.96 -5.99 3.11
N LYS A 12 -3.79 -7.03 3.93
CA LYS A 12 -3.48 -8.39 3.47
C LYS A 12 -4.59 -8.96 2.60
N ASP A 13 -5.82 -8.93 3.09
CA ASP A 13 -6.98 -9.46 2.37
C ASP A 13 -7.23 -8.68 1.07
N ALA A 14 -7.11 -7.35 1.12
CA ALA A 14 -7.25 -6.49 -0.05
C ALA A 14 -6.18 -6.77 -1.11
N PHE A 15 -4.92 -6.95 -0.71
CA PHE A 15 -3.85 -7.28 -1.64
C PHE A 15 -4.06 -8.66 -2.29
N ASP A 16 -4.39 -9.68 -1.49
CA ASP A 16 -4.67 -11.02 -2.00
C ASP A 16 -5.88 -11.03 -2.96
N TYR A 17 -6.92 -10.27 -2.63
CA TYR A 17 -8.09 -10.09 -3.49
C TYR A 17 -7.73 -9.39 -4.80
N THR A 18 -6.92 -8.34 -4.75
CA THR A 18 -6.45 -7.61 -5.93
C THR A 18 -5.69 -8.54 -6.88
N LEU A 19 -4.76 -9.33 -6.34
CA LEU A 19 -3.99 -10.28 -7.13
C LEU A 19 -4.87 -11.34 -7.79
N ARG A 20 -5.72 -12.00 -7.01
CA ARG A 20 -6.49 -13.16 -7.49
C ARG A 20 -7.68 -12.77 -8.36
N SER A 21 -8.41 -11.74 -7.94
CA SER A 21 -9.69 -11.39 -8.56
C SER A 21 -9.50 -10.41 -9.71
N TRP A 22 -8.63 -9.41 -9.57
CA TRP A 22 -8.49 -8.36 -10.59
C TRP A 22 -7.35 -8.60 -11.54
N LEU A 23 -6.21 -9.04 -11.03
CA LEU A 23 -5.04 -9.32 -11.85
C LEU A 23 -5.01 -10.77 -12.36
N ARG A 24 -5.72 -11.69 -11.70
CA ARG A 24 -5.68 -13.14 -11.95
C ARG A 24 -4.26 -13.69 -11.90
N LEU A 25 -3.47 -13.19 -10.95
CA LEU A 25 -2.09 -13.58 -10.68
C LEU A 25 -2.00 -14.33 -9.36
N ASP A 26 -0.93 -15.12 -9.22
CA ASP A 26 -0.56 -15.76 -7.98
C ASP A 26 0.93 -15.64 -7.77
N LEU A 27 1.32 -15.23 -6.57
CA LEU A 27 2.71 -15.08 -6.21
C LEU A 27 3.32 -16.43 -5.83
N THR A 28 4.60 -16.58 -6.14
CA THR A 28 5.41 -17.65 -5.59
C THR A 28 5.34 -17.59 -4.06
N ARG A 29 5.72 -18.69 -3.39
CA ARG A 29 5.78 -18.71 -1.93
C ARG A 29 6.69 -17.60 -1.39
N LYS A 30 7.81 -17.34 -2.07
CA LYS A 30 8.74 -16.27 -1.68
C LYS A 30 8.06 -14.90 -1.82
N GLY A 31 7.40 -14.64 -2.95
CA GLY A 31 6.68 -13.39 -3.16
C GLY A 31 5.56 -13.16 -2.15
N ARG A 32 4.82 -14.22 -1.77
CA ARG A 32 3.83 -14.12 -0.70
C ARG A 32 4.46 -13.75 0.63
N ASP A 33 5.55 -14.41 1.03
CA ASP A 33 6.23 -14.10 2.28
C ASP A 33 6.72 -12.63 2.28
N GLU A 34 7.33 -12.17 1.19
CA GLU A 34 7.82 -10.80 1.02
C GLU A 34 6.68 -9.77 1.05
N SER A 35 5.53 -10.07 0.45
CA SER A 35 4.34 -9.22 0.54
C SER A 35 3.86 -9.04 1.98
N ARG A 36 3.93 -10.08 2.83
CA ARG A 36 3.55 -9.98 4.24
C ARG A 36 4.51 -9.12 5.03
N GLU A 37 5.81 -9.16 4.71
CA GLU A 37 6.81 -8.28 5.29
C GLU A 37 6.55 -6.81 4.90
N ILE A 38 6.23 -6.54 3.62
CA ILE A 38 5.86 -5.21 3.12
C ILE A 38 4.60 -4.68 3.83
N ILE A 39 3.53 -5.47 3.91
CA ILE A 39 2.28 -5.07 4.57
C ILE A 39 2.50 -4.82 6.06
N GLY A 40 3.25 -5.70 6.74
CA GLY A 40 3.60 -5.54 8.15
C GLY A 40 4.40 -4.27 8.41
N ALA A 41 5.38 -3.98 7.56
CA ALA A 41 6.20 -2.77 7.65
C ALA A 41 5.36 -1.50 7.50
N ALA A 42 4.44 -1.46 6.53
CA ALA A 42 3.54 -0.34 6.35
C ALA A 42 2.61 -0.14 7.56
N CYS A 43 2.10 -1.23 8.15
CA CYS A 43 1.27 -1.17 9.35
C CYS A 43 2.05 -0.69 10.58
N PHE A 44 3.34 -1.02 10.68
CA PHE A 44 4.21 -0.52 11.74
C PHE A 44 4.39 1.01 11.61
N LEU A 45 4.59 1.51 10.39
CA LEU A 45 4.68 2.95 10.14
C LEU A 45 3.35 3.67 10.36
N PHE A 46 2.23 3.05 9.95
CA PHE A 46 0.90 3.55 10.22
C PHE A 46 0.64 3.73 11.73
N ASP A 47 0.99 2.72 12.53
CA ASP A 47 0.87 2.81 13.99
C ASP A 47 1.73 3.95 14.55
N ASN A 48 3.01 3.99 14.19
CA ASN A 48 3.91 5.01 14.72
C ASN A 48 3.53 6.44 14.36
N LEU A 49 3.01 6.66 13.15
CA LEU A 49 2.71 8.00 12.66
C LEU A 49 1.30 8.47 13.02
N TYR A 50 0.33 7.55 13.10
CA TYR A 50 -1.10 7.89 13.17
C TYR A 50 -1.81 7.28 14.37
N ALA A 51 -1.91 5.94 14.45
CA ALA A 51 -2.70 5.29 15.51
C ALA A 51 -2.09 5.44 16.91
N LYS A 52 -0.75 5.41 17.00
CA LYS A 52 0.05 5.60 18.22
C LYS A 52 -0.35 4.66 19.36
N GLU A 53 -0.67 3.41 19.04
CA GLU A 53 -1.13 2.41 20.01
C GLU A 53 -0.02 1.52 20.58
N ASP A 54 1.24 1.76 20.15
CA ASP A 54 2.40 0.92 20.47
C ASP A 54 2.08 -0.57 20.18
N ALA A 55 1.58 -0.80 18.97
CA ALA A 55 1.13 -2.10 18.47
C ALA A 55 2.29 -2.96 17.96
N GLY A 56 3.52 -2.45 17.94
CA GLY A 56 4.68 -3.09 17.31
C GLY A 56 4.87 -4.55 17.69
N LYS A 57 4.77 -4.88 18.99
CA LYS A 57 4.90 -6.28 19.46
C LYS A 57 3.78 -7.18 18.94
N ASP A 58 2.54 -6.71 18.99
CA ASP A 58 1.38 -7.50 18.59
C ASP A 58 1.32 -7.67 17.06
N LEU A 59 1.68 -6.63 16.31
CA LEU A 59 1.82 -6.67 14.86
C LEU A 59 2.94 -7.62 14.43
N THR A 60 4.11 -7.54 15.08
CA THR A 60 5.22 -8.46 14.83
C THR A 60 4.79 -9.91 15.05
N LYS A 61 3.97 -10.17 16.07
CA LYS A 61 3.41 -11.50 16.33
C LYS A 61 2.45 -11.95 15.23
N ALA A 62 1.56 -11.07 14.76
CA ALA A 62 0.63 -11.39 13.66
C ALA A 62 1.40 -11.74 12.36
N VAL A 63 2.41 -10.93 12.00
CA VAL A 63 3.30 -11.21 10.86
C VAL A 63 4.05 -12.54 11.05
N ALA A 64 4.52 -12.81 12.27
CA ALA A 64 5.20 -14.07 12.59
C ALA A 64 4.28 -15.29 12.49
N GLU A 65 2.99 -15.15 12.82
CA GLU A 65 1.99 -16.22 12.69
C GLU A 65 1.75 -16.57 11.22
N ASP A 66 1.66 -15.57 10.33
CA ASP A 66 1.49 -15.77 8.88
C ASP A 66 2.73 -16.40 8.21
N LEU A 67 3.93 -15.97 8.61
CA LEU A 67 5.19 -16.47 8.03
C LEU A 67 5.68 -17.78 8.68
N GLY A 68 5.27 -18.04 9.91
CA GLY A 68 5.67 -19.20 10.70
C GLY A 68 7.19 -19.29 10.88
N LYS A 69 7.78 -20.47 10.61
CA LYS A 69 9.23 -20.71 10.75
C LYS A 69 10.12 -19.85 9.84
N ARG A 70 9.53 -19.11 8.88
CA ARG A 70 10.25 -18.28 7.91
C ARG A 70 10.33 -16.82 8.34
N PHE A 71 9.66 -16.46 9.44
CA PHE A 71 9.67 -15.11 9.96
C PHE A 71 11.08 -14.68 10.38
N ASP A 72 11.53 -13.55 9.85
CA ASP A 72 12.71 -12.84 10.34
C ASP A 72 12.31 -11.42 10.79
N PRO A 73 12.34 -11.11 12.10
CA PRO A 73 12.01 -9.77 12.59
C PRO A 73 12.96 -8.70 12.07
N LYS A 74 14.20 -9.05 11.70
CA LYS A 74 15.13 -8.07 11.13
C LYS A 74 14.66 -7.59 9.77
N ARG A 75 14.21 -8.51 8.90
CA ARG A 75 13.65 -8.15 7.60
C ARG A 75 12.46 -7.22 7.71
N LEU A 76 11.53 -7.50 8.63
CA LEU A 76 10.38 -6.62 8.86
C LEU A 76 10.83 -5.20 9.24
N MET A 77 11.84 -5.08 10.12
CA MET A 77 12.37 -3.79 10.53
C MET A 77 13.18 -3.08 9.45
N GLU A 78 13.96 -3.83 8.66
CA GLU A 78 14.67 -3.31 7.48
C GLU A 78 13.66 -2.74 6.48
N MET A 79 12.61 -3.49 6.15
CA MET A 79 11.54 -3.06 5.26
C MET A 79 10.84 -1.78 5.75
N ALA A 80 10.52 -1.69 7.05
CA ALA A 80 9.93 -0.49 7.63
C ALA A 80 10.89 0.71 7.60
N THR A 81 12.19 0.45 7.79
CA THR A 81 13.24 1.48 7.71
C THR A 81 13.39 1.99 6.29
N ASP A 82 13.46 1.09 5.31
CA ASP A 82 13.57 1.42 3.89
C ASP A 82 12.35 2.23 3.44
N MET A 83 11.14 1.81 3.83
CA MET A 83 9.93 2.59 3.59
C MET A 83 10.03 3.99 4.18
N ARG A 84 10.49 4.12 5.43
CA ARG A 84 10.61 5.42 6.11
C ARG A 84 11.65 6.33 5.46
N VAL A 85 12.77 5.77 5.01
CA VAL A 85 13.81 6.49 4.25
C VAL A 85 13.21 6.97 2.93
N PHE A 86 12.48 6.11 2.22
CA PHE A 86 11.82 6.46 0.97
C PHE A 86 10.81 7.61 1.18
N MET A 87 9.97 7.53 2.22
CA MET A 87 9.04 8.60 2.57
C MET A 87 9.72 9.96 2.81
N SER A 88 10.96 9.93 3.28
CA SER A 88 11.74 11.13 3.61
C SER A 88 12.53 11.69 2.42
N GLY A 89 12.62 10.95 1.32
CA GLY A 89 13.31 11.39 0.11
C GLY A 89 12.48 12.37 -0.72
N ASP A 90 13.16 13.29 -1.41
CA ASP A 90 12.53 14.22 -2.36
C ASP A 90 12.38 13.62 -3.77
N ASP A 91 12.83 12.38 -3.97
CA ASP A 91 13.05 11.75 -5.27
C ASP A 91 11.96 10.76 -5.71
N PHE A 92 10.72 10.95 -5.24
CA PHE A 92 9.56 10.15 -5.67
C PHE A 92 9.40 10.07 -7.20
N SER A 93 9.96 11.02 -7.95
CA SER A 93 9.91 11.08 -9.41
C SER A 93 11.12 10.47 -10.13
N ARG A 94 12.20 10.10 -9.43
CA ARG A 94 13.47 9.63 -10.04
C ARG A 94 13.56 8.11 -10.04
N GLY A 95 13.96 7.49 -11.15
CA GLY A 95 14.12 6.04 -11.29
C GLY A 95 13.03 5.38 -12.14
N LYS A 96 13.24 4.11 -12.51
CA LYS A 96 12.26 3.30 -13.26
C LYS A 96 11.39 2.53 -12.27
N SER A 97 10.11 2.87 -12.20
CA SER A 97 9.09 2.10 -11.48
C SER A 97 7.78 2.15 -12.27
N PRO A 98 7.10 1.01 -12.49
CA PRO A 98 5.80 1.00 -13.15
C PRO A 98 4.76 1.87 -12.45
N LEU A 99 4.81 1.95 -11.11
CA LEU A 99 3.93 2.83 -10.35
C LEU A 99 4.26 4.31 -10.57
N ARG A 100 5.54 4.67 -10.66
CA ARG A 100 5.95 6.04 -11.00
C ARG A 100 5.40 6.47 -12.35
N ASP A 101 5.50 5.59 -13.35
CA ASP A 101 5.01 5.88 -14.69
C ASP A 101 3.49 6.02 -14.71
N TYR A 102 2.77 5.15 -13.97
CA TYR A 102 1.33 5.27 -13.79
C TYR A 102 0.93 6.58 -13.09
N VAL A 103 1.54 6.93 -11.95
CA VAL A 103 1.18 8.16 -11.22
C VAL A 103 1.50 9.40 -12.03
N LYS A 104 2.64 9.45 -12.74
CA LYS A 104 2.95 10.55 -13.69
C LYS A 104 1.93 10.67 -14.81
N PHE A 105 1.38 9.57 -15.29
CA PHE A 105 0.31 9.58 -16.28
C PHE A 105 -0.97 10.18 -15.69
N VAL A 106 -1.37 9.75 -14.48
CA VAL A 106 -2.59 10.26 -13.83
C VAL A 106 -2.45 11.73 -13.41
N GLU A 107 -1.27 12.19 -12.97
CA GLU A 107 -1.03 13.61 -12.63
C GLU A 107 -1.23 14.58 -13.81
N GLN A 108 -1.16 14.08 -15.05
CA GLN A 108 -1.45 14.88 -16.24
C GLN A 108 -2.96 15.09 -16.44
N THR A 109 -3.78 14.24 -15.85
CA THR A 109 -5.24 14.22 -16.01
C THR A 109 -5.98 14.63 -14.74
N GLU A 110 -5.40 14.39 -13.56
CA GLU A 110 -6.02 14.60 -12.25
C GLU A 110 -5.08 15.38 -11.32
N GLU A 111 -5.47 16.62 -10.97
CA GLU A 111 -4.65 17.47 -10.10
C GLU A 111 -4.55 16.93 -8.65
N SER A 112 -5.53 16.13 -8.22
CA SER A 112 -5.57 15.47 -6.91
C SER A 112 -4.36 14.55 -6.66
N CYS A 113 -3.74 13.97 -7.69
CA CYS A 113 -2.59 13.09 -7.51
C CYS A 113 -1.35 13.82 -6.97
N ARG A 114 -1.20 15.13 -7.22
CA ARG A 114 -0.07 15.90 -6.67
C ARG A 114 -0.02 15.87 -5.15
N TYR A 115 -1.17 15.66 -4.50
CA TYR A 115 -1.29 15.66 -3.04
C TYR A 115 -0.72 14.40 -2.37
N ILE A 116 -0.52 13.31 -3.12
CA ILE A 116 0.08 12.07 -2.62
C ILE A 116 1.48 12.31 -2.07
N HIS A 117 2.20 13.29 -2.61
CA HIS A 117 3.60 13.55 -2.27
C HIS A 117 3.78 14.62 -1.17
N LEU A 118 2.71 15.23 -0.67
CA LEU A 118 2.80 16.42 0.18
C LEU A 118 2.84 16.12 1.67
N ASP A 119 2.27 15.00 2.11
CA ASP A 119 2.26 14.61 3.52
C ASP A 119 2.65 13.14 3.72
N ASN A 120 2.90 12.76 4.97
CA ASN A 120 3.32 11.40 5.30
C ASN A 120 2.26 10.35 4.96
N ALA A 121 0.98 10.70 4.82
CA ALA A 121 -0.09 9.73 4.62
C ALA A 121 -0.07 9.28 3.16
N GLY A 122 -0.11 10.23 2.23
CA GLY A 122 0.05 9.95 0.80
C GLY A 122 1.38 9.26 0.50
N LYS A 123 2.48 9.72 1.12
CA LYS A 123 3.81 9.12 0.93
C LYS A 123 3.87 7.66 1.40
N LEU A 124 3.23 7.32 2.52
CA LEU A 124 3.19 5.94 3.01
C LEU A 124 2.50 5.03 2.01
N VAL A 125 1.30 5.42 1.55
CA VAL A 125 0.51 4.63 0.58
C VAL A 125 1.26 4.45 -0.73
N TYR A 126 1.90 5.52 -1.19
CA TYR A 126 2.70 5.48 -2.41
C TYR A 126 3.85 4.47 -2.32
N VAL A 127 4.67 4.56 -1.28
CA VAL A 127 5.84 3.67 -1.11
C VAL A 127 5.40 2.23 -0.93
N TYR A 128 4.37 2.00 -0.10
CA TYR A 128 3.76 0.68 0.06
C TYR A 128 3.31 0.08 -1.28
N SER A 129 2.60 0.87 -2.08
CA SER A 129 2.11 0.45 -3.39
C SER A 129 3.26 0.21 -4.38
N ASP A 130 4.32 1.02 -4.34
CA ASP A 130 5.49 0.89 -5.22
C ASP A 130 6.21 -0.43 -4.96
N MET A 131 6.42 -0.76 -3.68
CA MET A 131 7.09 -2.00 -3.28
C MET A 131 6.29 -3.24 -3.68
N LEU A 132 4.97 -3.25 -3.45
CA LEU A 132 4.11 -4.35 -3.91
C LEU A 132 4.05 -4.45 -5.43
N THR A 133 4.00 -3.32 -6.14
CA THR A 133 3.99 -3.29 -7.60
C THR A 133 5.28 -3.90 -8.17
N ASN A 134 6.44 -3.50 -7.65
CA ASN A 134 7.72 -4.03 -8.12
C ASN A 134 7.83 -5.54 -7.84
N LEU A 135 7.42 -6.00 -6.66
CA LEU A 135 7.37 -7.42 -6.32
C LEU A 135 6.54 -8.23 -7.33
N VAL A 136 5.34 -7.75 -7.66
CA VAL A 136 4.41 -8.46 -8.55
C VAL A 136 4.92 -8.43 -9.99
N VAL A 137 5.47 -7.30 -10.44
CA VAL A 137 6.03 -7.17 -11.80
C VAL A 137 7.27 -8.06 -11.98
N GLU A 138 8.11 -8.19 -10.96
CA GLU A 138 9.27 -9.09 -11.00
C GLU A 138 8.88 -10.57 -11.16
N GLU A 139 7.78 -11.00 -10.55
CA GLU A 139 7.29 -12.38 -10.69
C GLU A 139 6.43 -12.62 -11.94
N HIS A 140 5.86 -11.56 -12.52
CA HIS A 140 4.91 -11.63 -13.64
C HIS A 140 5.27 -10.69 -14.79
N GLY A 141 6.48 -10.83 -15.33
CA GLY A 141 6.99 -10.00 -16.43
C GLY A 141 6.18 -10.07 -17.74
N GLU A 142 5.28 -11.04 -17.88
CA GLU A 142 4.39 -11.21 -19.03
C GLU A 142 3.19 -10.24 -19.01
N VAL A 143 2.83 -9.70 -17.84
CA VAL A 143 1.69 -8.79 -17.67
C VAL A 143 2.15 -7.35 -17.83
N HIS A 144 1.32 -6.51 -18.45
CA HIS A 144 1.66 -5.11 -18.66
C HIS A 144 1.87 -4.39 -17.31
N PRO A 145 3.08 -3.86 -17.00
CA PRO A 145 3.41 -3.33 -15.68
C PRO A 145 2.51 -2.20 -15.19
N MET A 146 1.99 -1.36 -16.10
CA MET A 146 1.06 -0.29 -15.72
C MET A 146 -0.29 -0.82 -15.21
N ARG A 147 -0.77 -1.98 -15.68
CA ARG A 147 -2.04 -2.54 -15.18
C ARG A 147 -1.90 -3.06 -13.76
N ILE A 148 -0.76 -3.69 -13.47
CA ILE A 148 -0.39 -4.09 -12.10
C ILE A 148 -0.31 -2.85 -11.21
N ALA A 149 0.41 -1.82 -11.66
CA ALA A 149 0.57 -0.58 -10.93
C ALA A 149 -0.78 0.11 -10.62
N GLU A 150 -1.63 0.27 -11.63
CA GLU A 150 -2.97 0.86 -11.47
C GLU A 150 -3.78 0.15 -10.38
N LEU A 151 -3.93 -1.17 -10.51
CA LEU A 151 -4.82 -1.94 -9.62
C LEU A 151 -4.27 -2.00 -8.19
N ILE A 152 -2.96 -2.22 -8.01
CA ILE A 152 -2.36 -2.22 -6.67
C ILE A 152 -2.50 -0.84 -6.03
N PHE A 153 -2.24 0.23 -6.78
CA PHE A 153 -2.27 1.57 -6.23
C PHE A 153 -3.66 2.05 -5.85
N LEU A 154 -4.67 1.80 -6.69
CA LEU A 154 -6.04 2.20 -6.40
C LEU A 154 -6.61 1.41 -5.21
N THR A 155 -6.36 0.10 -5.13
CA THR A 155 -6.76 -0.72 -3.96
C THR A 155 -6.09 -0.21 -2.69
N SER A 156 -4.79 0.00 -2.74
CA SER A 156 -4.01 0.48 -1.60
C SER A 156 -4.53 1.83 -1.12
N THR A 157 -4.79 2.74 -2.06
CA THR A 157 -5.34 4.06 -1.75
C THR A 157 -6.72 3.96 -1.12
N GLU A 158 -7.61 3.12 -1.64
CA GLU A 158 -8.95 2.93 -1.08
C GLU A 158 -8.87 2.45 0.38
N GLU A 159 -8.10 1.39 0.64
CA GLU A 159 -8.03 0.78 1.97
C GLU A 159 -7.32 1.69 2.98
N PHE A 160 -6.22 2.34 2.59
CA PHE A 160 -5.61 3.35 3.46
C PHE A 160 -6.53 4.56 3.69
N GLY A 161 -7.29 4.98 2.68
CA GLY A 161 -8.29 6.03 2.82
C GLY A 161 -9.37 5.67 3.86
N ARG A 162 -9.78 4.40 3.93
CA ARG A 162 -10.67 3.90 5.01
C ARG A 162 -9.96 3.92 6.36
N LEU A 163 -8.76 3.36 6.46
CA LEU A 163 -7.96 3.33 7.70
C LEU A 163 -7.71 4.73 8.27
N PHE A 164 -7.31 5.70 7.44
CA PHE A 164 -7.06 7.06 7.90
C PHE A 164 -8.35 7.76 8.36
N ARG A 165 -9.50 7.51 7.72
CA ARG A 165 -10.79 8.04 8.17
C ARG A 165 -11.20 7.46 9.51
N GLU A 166 -11.01 6.15 9.69
CA GLU A 166 -11.31 5.45 10.94
C GLU A 166 -10.39 5.87 12.09
N THR A 167 -9.11 6.15 11.82
CA THR A 167 -8.13 6.52 12.85
C THR A 167 -8.10 8.01 13.16
N LEU A 168 -8.23 8.87 12.15
CA LEU A 168 -8.05 10.32 12.32
C LEU A 168 -9.36 11.09 12.46
N HIS A 169 -10.50 10.48 12.11
CA HIS A 169 -11.83 11.10 12.22
C HIS A 169 -11.86 12.53 11.64
N GLU A 170 -12.12 13.53 12.48
CA GLU A 170 -12.21 14.95 12.10
C GLU A 170 -10.88 15.54 11.62
N ALA A 171 -9.74 14.91 11.94
CA ALA A 171 -8.43 15.35 11.46
C ALA A 171 -8.10 14.84 10.04
N PHE A 172 -8.85 13.87 9.51
CA PHE A 172 -8.61 13.32 8.17
C PHE A 172 -8.68 14.37 7.05
N PRO A 173 -9.70 15.27 6.98
CA PRO A 173 -9.78 16.28 5.92
C PRO A 173 -8.63 17.30 5.96
N ALA A 174 -7.89 17.40 7.06
CA ALA A 174 -6.74 18.29 7.19
C ALA A 174 -5.47 17.70 6.56
N LEU A 175 -5.45 16.40 6.22
CA LEU A 175 -4.37 15.82 5.42
C LEU A 175 -4.39 16.45 4.02
N ALA A 176 -3.21 16.86 3.54
CA ALA A 176 -3.06 17.36 2.19
C ALA A 176 -3.47 16.29 1.18
N SER A 177 -3.16 15.02 1.44
CA SER A 177 -3.53 13.86 0.62
C SER A 177 -5.01 13.44 0.71
N SER A 178 -5.82 14.05 1.58
CA SER A 178 -7.25 13.69 1.73
C SER A 178 -8.08 13.78 0.44
N PRO A 179 -7.90 14.77 -0.46
CA PRO A 179 -8.67 14.83 -1.70
C PRO A 179 -8.41 13.61 -2.59
N TYR A 180 -7.17 13.10 -2.58
CA TYR A 180 -6.82 11.93 -3.36
C TYR A 180 -7.48 10.66 -2.81
N PHE A 181 -7.45 10.45 -1.49
CA PHE A 181 -8.13 9.32 -0.86
C PHE A 181 -9.64 9.30 -1.12
N LEU A 182 -10.28 10.47 -1.18
CA LEU A 182 -11.70 10.59 -1.47
C LEU A 182 -12.01 10.37 -2.96
N GLY A 183 -11.13 10.81 -3.86
CA GLY A 183 -11.35 10.71 -5.32
C GLY A 183 -11.21 9.29 -5.89
N VAL A 184 -10.48 8.40 -5.21
CA VAL A 184 -10.27 7.02 -5.69
C VAL A 184 -11.54 6.17 -5.64
N GLU A 185 -12.53 6.50 -4.81
CA GLU A 185 -13.77 5.72 -4.69
C GLU A 185 -14.51 5.58 -6.03
N GLU A 186 -14.54 6.64 -6.84
CA GLU A 186 -15.18 6.63 -8.16
C GLU A 186 -14.40 5.77 -9.17
N ALA A 187 -13.06 5.81 -9.13
CA ALA A 187 -12.21 5.00 -9.98
C ALA A 187 -12.35 3.50 -9.64
N MET A 188 -12.44 3.17 -8.35
CA MET A 188 -12.68 1.81 -7.88
C MET A 188 -14.05 1.29 -8.29
N GLU A 189 -15.08 2.13 -8.21
CA GLU A 189 -16.42 1.77 -8.64
C GLU A 189 -16.50 1.50 -10.15
N ARG A 190 -15.77 2.29 -10.96
CA ARG A 190 -15.62 2.02 -12.40
C ARG A 190 -14.96 0.66 -12.65
N ILE A 191 -13.83 0.38 -11.99
CA ILE A 191 -13.11 -0.90 -12.12
C ILE A 191 -13.99 -2.08 -11.71
N ARG A 192 -14.77 -1.95 -10.64
CA ARG A 192 -15.71 -3.01 -10.22
C ARG A 192 -16.73 -3.30 -11.31
N LYS A 193 -17.34 -2.27 -11.92
CA LYS A 193 -18.32 -2.44 -13.00
C LYS A 193 -17.72 -3.12 -14.24
N GLU A 194 -16.48 -2.79 -14.60
CA GLU A 194 -15.79 -3.37 -15.76
C GLU A 194 -15.38 -4.85 -15.55
N ASN A 195 -15.34 -5.34 -14.31
CA ASN A 195 -14.93 -6.71 -13.96
C ASN A 195 -16.09 -7.63 -13.54
N VAL A 196 -17.34 -7.17 -13.60
CA VAL A 196 -18.55 -7.96 -13.30
C VAL A 196 -19.12 -8.67 -14.54
N ASP A 197 -18.53 -8.42 -15.72
CA ASP A 197 -18.79 -9.14 -16.98
C ASP A 197 -17.77 -10.26 -17.26
#